data_AF-A0A2H6FKL9-F1
#
_entry.id   AF-A0A2H6FKL9-F1
#
_cell.length_a   1.000
_cell.length_b   1.000
_cell.length_c   1.000
_cell.angle_alpha   90.00
_cell.angle_beta   90.00
_cell.angle_gamma   90.00
#
_symmetry.space_group_name_H-M   'P 1'
#
loop_
_entity.id
_entity.type
_entity.pdbx_description
1 polymer ?
#
loop_
_entity_poly.entity_id
_entity_poly.type
_entity_poly.pdbx_seq_one_letter_code
_entity_poly.pdbx_strand_id
1 'polypeptide(L)'
;MKKNKHYRCAVCKNAFKLNDVVQAPLVGKPVSDLIQHDNPDWSDESCICRSDLSNYRSKYVHSILESEKGDLSQLEKDVVDALRDHELISSDVDKEFEQKWTFGERLADRIATFGGSWSFLIIFALFLSVWIAMNSLVLFWRPVDPYPFILLNLLLSCIAAIQAPIIMMSQNRQEVKDRIRAQHDYQVNLKAELEIKLIHEKLDHLLSKQWERLIQIQELQIEQLSEINEIKKRPRHSA
;
A
#
# COMPACT_ATOMS: atom_id res chain seq x y z
N MET A 1 53.81 -10.46 -50.27
CA MET A 1 52.50 -10.98 -50.74
C MET A 1 51.65 -11.36 -49.51
N LYS A 2 50.79 -10.47 -49.00
CA LYS A 2 49.90 -10.78 -47.87
C LYS A 2 48.62 -11.43 -48.43
N LYS A 3 48.41 -12.73 -48.18
CA LYS A 3 47.17 -13.43 -48.55
C LYS A 3 46.00 -12.78 -47.79
N ASN A 4 45.09 -12.10 -48.49
CA ASN A 4 43.84 -11.60 -47.91
C ASN A 4 42.97 -12.80 -47.49
N LYS A 5 43.07 -13.23 -46.23
CA LYS A 5 42.11 -14.16 -45.62
C LYS A 5 40.76 -13.43 -45.51
N HIS A 6 39.75 -13.98 -46.17
CA HIS A 6 38.37 -13.53 -46.06
C HIS A 6 37.64 -14.47 -45.10
N TYR A 7 36.88 -13.89 -44.18
CA TYR A 7 36.10 -14.60 -43.16
C TYR A 7 34.63 -14.50 -43.54
N ARG A 8 33.88 -15.60 -43.45
CA ARG A 8 32.45 -15.60 -43.72
C ARG A 8 31.69 -15.26 -42.46
N CYS A 9 30.74 -14.33 -42.59
CA CYS A 9 29.79 -14.06 -41.53
C CYS A 9 28.80 -15.23 -41.40
N ALA A 10 28.55 -15.70 -40.19
CA ALA A 10 27.58 -16.77 -39.92
C ALA A 10 26.13 -16.37 -40.22
N VAL A 11 25.81 -15.07 -40.12
CA VAL A 11 24.46 -14.51 -40.34
C VAL A 11 24.21 -14.22 -41.82
N CYS A 12 24.91 -13.25 -42.42
CA CYS A 12 24.67 -12.89 -43.83
C CYS A 12 25.42 -13.75 -44.87
N LYS A 13 26.25 -14.72 -44.45
CA LYS A 13 27.04 -15.63 -45.31
C LYS A 13 28.03 -14.94 -46.27
N ASN A 14 28.14 -13.61 -46.22
CA ASN A 14 29.06 -12.82 -47.04
C ASN A 14 30.50 -12.88 -46.51
N ALA A 15 31.46 -12.68 -47.41
CA ALA A 15 32.89 -12.73 -47.12
C ALA A 15 33.44 -11.34 -46.80
N PHE A 16 34.01 -11.16 -45.61
CA PHE A 16 34.54 -9.90 -45.12
C PHE A 16 36.05 -10.00 -44.82
N LYS A 17 36.74 -8.87 -44.82
CA LYS A 17 38.13 -8.80 -44.37
C LYS A 17 38.18 -8.96 -42.85
N LEU A 18 39.30 -9.46 -42.32
CA LEU A 18 39.53 -9.66 -40.87
C LEU A 18 39.14 -8.44 -39.99
N ASN A 19 39.18 -7.22 -40.54
CA ASN A 19 38.85 -5.99 -39.82
C ASN A 19 37.35 -5.70 -39.65
N ASP A 20 36.49 -6.33 -40.47
CA ASP A 20 35.05 -6.04 -40.56
C ASP A 20 34.20 -7.16 -39.93
N VAL A 21 34.85 -8.15 -39.33
CA VAL A 21 34.26 -9.29 -38.63
C VAL A 21 34.74 -9.34 -37.19
N VAL A 22 33.82 -9.72 -36.30
CA VAL A 22 34.02 -9.98 -34.88
C VAL A 22 33.86 -11.48 -34.65
N GLN A 23 34.75 -12.08 -33.86
CA GLN A 23 34.65 -13.50 -33.50
C GLN A 23 33.64 -13.69 -32.37
N ALA A 24 32.95 -14.83 -32.35
CA ALA A 24 31.93 -15.15 -31.34
C ALA A 24 32.38 -14.93 -29.87
N PRO A 25 33.62 -15.24 -29.45
CA PRO A 25 34.05 -15.03 -28.05
C PRO A 25 34.14 -13.56 -27.63
N LEU A 26 34.22 -12.64 -28.60
CA LEU A 26 34.23 -11.19 -28.37
C LEU A 26 32.83 -10.58 -28.40
N VAL A 27 31.80 -11.35 -28.79
CA VAL A 27 30.41 -10.92 -28.73
C VAL A 27 29.87 -11.19 -27.34
N GLY A 28 29.35 -10.17 -26.65
CA GLY A 28 28.75 -10.34 -25.33
C GLY A 28 27.71 -11.47 -25.30
N LYS A 29 27.75 -12.31 -24.26
CA LYS A 29 26.86 -13.47 -24.06
C LYS A 29 25.39 -13.21 -24.41
N PRO A 30 24.75 -12.11 -23.97
CA PRO A 30 23.32 -11.92 -24.22
C PRO A 30 22.96 -11.75 -25.70
N VAL A 31 23.85 -11.12 -26.47
CA VAL A 31 23.70 -10.96 -27.92
C VAL A 31 24.05 -12.25 -28.65
N SER A 32 25.05 -12.99 -28.15
CA SER A 32 25.41 -14.33 -28.65
C SER A 32 24.24 -15.32 -28.51
N ASP A 33 23.56 -15.34 -27.37
CA ASP A 33 22.39 -16.20 -27.11
C ASP A 33 21.22 -15.86 -28.06
N LEU A 34 20.99 -14.57 -28.34
CA LEU A 34 19.99 -14.13 -29.30
C LEU A 34 20.35 -14.53 -30.74
N ILE A 35 21.64 -14.44 -31.12
CA ILE A 35 22.12 -14.89 -32.42
C ILE A 35 21.99 -16.41 -32.55
N GLN A 36 22.26 -17.16 -31.48
CA GLN A 36 22.14 -18.62 -31.46
C GLN A 36 20.68 -19.08 -31.57
N HIS A 37 19.75 -18.35 -30.96
CA HIS A 37 18.31 -18.60 -31.12
C HIS A 37 17.85 -18.43 -32.56
N ASP A 38 18.32 -17.39 -33.26
CA ASP A 38 17.93 -17.11 -34.65
C ASP A 38 18.74 -17.91 -35.70
N ASN A 39 19.97 -18.34 -35.37
CA ASN A 39 20.85 -19.13 -36.23
C ASN A 39 21.49 -20.30 -35.45
N PRO A 40 20.96 -21.53 -35.60
CA PRO A 40 21.47 -22.72 -34.90
C PRO A 40 22.92 -23.10 -35.22
N ASP A 41 23.46 -22.61 -36.34
CA ASP A 41 24.84 -22.84 -36.78
C ASP A 41 25.87 -21.93 -36.06
N TRP A 42 25.44 -21.10 -35.10
CA TRP A 42 26.30 -20.21 -34.32
C TRP A 42 27.06 -20.97 -33.23
N SER A 43 28.39 -20.84 -33.24
CA SER A 43 29.31 -21.51 -32.31
C SER A 43 30.51 -20.61 -31.94
N ASP A 44 31.31 -20.99 -30.95
CA ASP A 44 32.47 -20.20 -30.47
C ASP A 44 33.56 -19.95 -31.55
N GLU A 45 33.53 -20.70 -32.65
CA GLU A 45 34.45 -20.53 -33.79
C GLU A 45 33.89 -19.60 -34.89
N SER A 46 32.63 -19.19 -34.77
CA SER A 46 31.93 -18.43 -35.78
C SER A 46 32.27 -16.93 -35.74
N CYS A 47 32.05 -16.25 -36.87
CA CYS A 47 32.34 -14.83 -37.03
C CYS A 47 31.09 -14.08 -37.49
N ILE A 48 30.87 -12.86 -36.99
CA ILE A 48 29.77 -11.98 -37.40
C ILE A 48 30.31 -10.66 -37.95
N CYS A 49 29.70 -10.12 -39.01
CA CYS A 49 30.11 -8.82 -39.53
C CYS A 49 29.57 -7.70 -38.63
N ARG A 50 30.25 -6.53 -38.63
CA ARG A 50 29.87 -5.40 -37.76
C ARG A 50 28.44 -4.89 -38.01
N SER A 51 27.96 -4.92 -39.26
CA SER A 51 26.60 -4.48 -39.58
C SER A 51 25.53 -5.40 -39.00
N ASP A 52 25.71 -6.71 -39.11
CA ASP A 52 24.76 -7.67 -38.55
C ASP A 52 24.83 -7.67 -37.02
N LEU A 53 26.03 -7.56 -36.44
CA LEU A 53 26.20 -7.44 -34.99
C LEU A 53 25.47 -6.20 -34.44
N SER A 54 25.56 -5.05 -35.11
CA SER A 54 24.84 -3.84 -34.73
C SER A 54 23.31 -4.05 -34.76
N ASN A 55 22.80 -4.74 -35.78
CA ASN A 55 21.37 -5.03 -35.89
C ASN A 55 20.89 -5.95 -34.75
N TYR A 56 21.67 -6.99 -34.41
CA TYR A 56 21.35 -7.88 -33.30
C TYR A 56 21.42 -7.18 -31.94
N ARG A 57 22.40 -6.28 -31.72
CA ARG A 57 22.45 -5.43 -30.52
C ARG A 57 21.19 -4.55 -30.39
N SER A 58 20.75 -3.89 -31.46
CA SER A 58 19.51 -3.09 -31.45
C SER A 58 18.26 -3.94 -31.23
N LYS A 59 18.17 -5.14 -31.83
CA LYS A 59 17.08 -6.08 -31.58
C LYS A 59 17.03 -6.54 -30.12
N TYR A 60 18.19 -6.82 -29.53
CA TYR A 60 18.30 -7.23 -28.12
C TYR A 60 17.84 -6.11 -27.16
N VAL A 61 18.24 -4.86 -27.41
CA VAL A 61 17.75 -3.72 -26.62
C VAL A 61 16.24 -3.55 -26.78
N HIS A 62 15.70 -3.69 -27.99
CA HIS A 62 14.26 -3.58 -28.24
C HIS A 62 13.45 -4.69 -27.53
N SER A 63 13.96 -5.93 -27.52
CA SER A 63 13.28 -7.03 -26.84
C SER A 63 13.26 -6.87 -25.32
N ILE A 64 14.31 -6.28 -24.72
CA ILE A 64 14.30 -5.90 -23.30
C ILE A 64 13.22 -4.85 -23.03
N LEU A 65 13.15 -3.79 -23.83
CA LEU A 65 12.17 -2.70 -23.65
C LEU A 65 10.72 -3.16 -23.82
N GLU A 66 10.43 -4.07 -24.77
CA GLU A 66 9.10 -4.64 -24.93
C GLU A 66 8.70 -5.53 -23.75
N SER A 67 9.64 -6.30 -23.20
CA SER A 67 9.38 -7.13 -22.00
C SER A 67 9.02 -6.29 -20.77
N GLU A 68 9.65 -5.11 -20.59
CA GLU A 68 9.38 -4.22 -19.46
C GLU A 68 7.99 -3.58 -19.53
N LYS A 69 7.56 -3.21 -20.74
CA LYS A 69 6.23 -2.63 -20.94
C LYS A 69 5.11 -3.62 -20.62
N GLY A 70 5.32 -4.90 -20.90
CA GLY A 70 4.40 -5.98 -20.53
C GLY A 70 4.31 -6.19 -19.02
N ASP A 71 5.45 -6.27 -18.33
CA ASP A 71 5.52 -6.49 -16.88
C ASP A 71 4.86 -5.34 -16.08
N LEU A 72 5.06 -4.08 -16.49
CA LEU A 72 4.45 -2.90 -15.86
C LEU A 72 2.92 -2.93 -15.95
N SER A 73 2.36 -3.30 -17.11
CA SER A 73 0.90 -3.35 -17.30
C SER A 73 0.23 -4.45 -16.47
N GLN A 74 0.94 -5.55 -16.19
CA GLN A 74 0.46 -6.62 -15.33
C GLN A 74 0.40 -6.16 -13.87
N LEU A 75 1.47 -5.52 -13.40
CA LEU A 75 1.57 -5.02 -12.03
C LEU A 75 0.50 -3.96 -11.72
N GLU A 76 0.22 -3.05 -12.66
CA GLU A 76 -0.84 -2.05 -12.51
C GLU A 76 -2.22 -2.69 -12.30
N LYS A 77 -2.55 -3.77 -13.03
CA LYS A 77 -3.81 -4.51 -12.85
C LYS A 77 -3.89 -5.18 -11.49
N ASP A 78 -2.82 -5.86 -11.08
CA ASP A 78 -2.79 -6.57 -9.80
C ASP A 78 -2.97 -5.62 -8.61
N VAL A 79 -2.43 -4.40 -8.70
CA VAL A 79 -2.64 -3.35 -7.69
C VAL A 79 -4.09 -2.86 -7.66
N VAL A 80 -4.72 -2.66 -8.81
CA VAL A 80 -6.13 -2.23 -8.89
C VAL A 80 -7.06 -3.30 -8.32
N ASP A 81 -6.82 -4.57 -8.62
CA ASP A 81 -7.63 -5.68 -8.09
C ASP A 81 -7.45 -5.83 -6.56
N ALA A 82 -6.22 -5.69 -6.05
CA ALA A 82 -5.95 -5.74 -4.61
C ALA A 82 -6.57 -4.56 -3.82
N LEU A 83 -6.59 -3.35 -4.40
CA LEU A 83 -7.22 -2.19 -3.76
C LEU A 83 -8.75 -2.36 -3.65
N ARG A 84 -9.38 -2.99 -4.63
CA ARG A 84 -10.82 -3.25 -4.65
C ARG A 84 -11.25 -4.19 -3.54
N ASP A 85 -10.43 -5.20 -3.24
CA ASP A 85 -10.66 -6.13 -2.14
C ASP A 85 -10.50 -5.46 -0.76
N HIS A 86 -9.67 -4.42 -0.65
CA HIS A 86 -9.45 -3.69 0.60
C HIS A 86 -10.65 -2.84 1.03
N GLU A 87 -11.39 -2.25 0.09
CA GLU A 87 -12.54 -1.39 0.37
C GLU A 87 -13.72 -2.17 0.99
N LEU A 88 -13.84 -3.46 0.67
CA LEU A 88 -14.90 -4.33 1.21
C LEU A 88 -14.74 -4.61 2.71
N ILE A 89 -13.51 -4.68 3.21
CA ILE A 89 -13.20 -5.10 4.60
C ILE A 89 -13.54 -4.01 5.62
N SER A 90 -13.42 -2.73 5.25
CA SER A 90 -13.70 -1.62 6.18
C SER A 90 -15.18 -1.50 6.57
N SER A 91 -16.09 -1.98 5.71
CA SER A 91 -17.53 -1.81 5.87
C SER A 91 -18.23 -2.85 6.76
N ASP A 92 -17.54 -3.95 7.08
CA ASP A 92 -18.15 -5.10 7.77
C ASP A 92 -18.06 -5.00 9.31
N VAL A 93 -17.09 -4.23 9.80
CA VAL A 93 -16.79 -4.07 11.22
C VAL A 93 -17.95 -3.41 11.97
N ASP A 94 -18.56 -2.37 11.39
CA ASP A 94 -19.71 -1.70 12.01
C ASP A 94 -20.98 -2.58 12.00
N LYS A 95 -21.07 -3.56 11.09
CA LYS A 95 -22.22 -4.46 10.97
C LYS A 95 -22.14 -5.66 11.91
N GLU A 96 -20.95 -6.20 12.18
CA GLU A 96 -20.76 -7.21 13.24
C GLU A 96 -21.09 -6.67 14.65
N PHE A 97 -21.04 -5.35 14.83
CA PHE A 97 -21.28 -4.68 16.11
C PHE A 97 -22.75 -4.45 16.49
N GLU A 98 -23.71 -4.73 15.60
CA GLU A 98 -25.15 -4.74 15.90
C GLU A 98 -25.52 -5.97 16.77
N GLN A 99 -24.91 -6.07 17.95
CA GLN A 99 -25.42 -6.93 19.01
C GLN A 99 -26.85 -6.48 19.35
N LYS A 100 -27.80 -7.41 19.31
CA LYS A 100 -29.20 -7.18 19.69
C LYS A 100 -29.27 -6.83 21.18
N TRP A 101 -29.33 -5.53 21.52
CA TRP A 101 -29.44 -5.10 22.92
C TRP A 101 -30.76 -5.56 23.51
N THR A 102 -30.70 -5.99 24.77
CA THR A 102 -31.90 -6.32 25.53
C THR A 102 -32.72 -5.06 25.84
N PHE A 103 -34.02 -5.21 26.10
CA PHE A 103 -34.90 -4.08 26.40
C PHE A 103 -34.41 -3.25 27.60
N GLY A 104 -33.88 -3.90 28.63
CA GLY A 104 -33.33 -3.24 29.82
C GLY A 104 -32.09 -2.39 29.51
N GLU A 105 -31.20 -2.86 28.64
CA GLU A 105 -30.01 -2.11 28.22
C GLU A 105 -30.37 -0.87 27.42
N ARG A 106 -31.37 -0.96 26.53
CA ARG A 106 -31.87 0.18 25.73
C ARG A 106 -32.52 1.24 26.61
N LEU A 107 -33.28 0.81 27.64
CA LEU A 107 -33.89 1.71 28.60
C LEU A 107 -32.83 2.42 29.46
N ALA A 108 -31.84 1.67 29.97
CA ALA A 108 -30.74 2.21 30.75
C ALA A 108 -29.93 3.27 29.96
N ASP A 109 -29.65 3.03 28.68
CA ASP A 109 -28.91 4.00 27.84
C ASP A 109 -29.73 5.27 27.59
N ARG A 110 -31.04 5.14 27.35
CA ARG A 110 -31.92 6.29 27.19
C ARG A 110 -32.03 7.12 28.47
N ILE A 111 -32.07 6.47 29.63
CA ILE A 111 -32.09 7.15 30.94
C ILE A 111 -30.75 7.83 31.21
N ALA A 112 -29.62 7.17 30.94
CA ALA A 112 -28.29 7.73 31.14
C ALA A 112 -28.03 8.96 30.23
N THR A 113 -28.39 8.86 28.96
CA THR A 113 -28.26 9.97 27.99
C THR A 113 -29.17 11.15 28.32
N PHE A 114 -30.40 10.88 28.77
CA PHE A 114 -31.32 11.93 29.23
C PHE A 114 -30.83 12.61 30.52
N GLY A 115 -30.36 11.82 31.49
CA GLY A 115 -29.82 12.32 32.76
C GLY A 115 -28.52 13.12 32.62
N GLY A 116 -27.76 12.90 31.55
CA GLY A 116 -26.55 13.67 31.21
C GLY A 116 -26.78 14.97 30.44
N SER A 117 -28.03 15.30 30.08
CA SER A 117 -28.34 16.49 29.29
C SER A 117 -28.40 17.76 30.15
N TRP A 118 -27.83 18.85 29.65
CA TRP A 118 -27.93 20.19 30.25
C TRP A 118 -29.38 20.67 30.42
N SER A 119 -30.27 20.26 29.50
CA SER A 119 -31.69 20.63 29.58
C SER A 119 -32.40 19.96 30.75
N PHE A 120 -32.04 18.71 31.08
CA PHE A 120 -32.60 17.99 32.24
C PHE A 120 -32.19 18.65 33.55
N LEU A 121 -30.91 19.03 33.70
CA LEU A 121 -30.41 19.71 34.90
C LEU A 121 -31.17 21.02 35.18
N ILE A 122 -31.44 21.82 34.15
CA ILE A 122 -32.15 23.10 34.28
C ILE A 122 -33.61 22.88 34.70
N ILE A 123 -34.32 21.96 34.05
CA ILE A 123 -35.72 21.65 34.38
C ILE A 123 -35.82 21.08 35.81
N PHE A 124 -34.90 20.19 36.18
CA PHE A 124 -34.85 19.59 37.51
C PHE A 124 -34.57 20.63 38.61
N ALA A 125 -33.62 21.54 38.39
CA ALA A 125 -33.33 22.64 39.31
C ALA A 125 -34.51 23.61 39.47
N LEU A 126 -35.23 23.91 38.37
CA LEU A 126 -36.44 24.74 38.40
C LEU A 126 -37.55 24.03 39.18
N PHE A 127 -37.78 22.74 38.93
CA PHE A 127 -38.76 21.95 39.67
C PHE A 127 -38.48 21.95 41.18
N LEU A 128 -37.23 21.75 41.60
CA LEU A 128 -36.83 21.81 43.01
C LEU A 128 -37.09 23.20 43.60
N SER A 129 -36.76 24.25 42.86
CA SER A 129 -36.96 25.64 43.28
C SER A 129 -38.45 25.97 43.45
N VAL A 130 -39.30 25.51 42.53
CA VAL A 130 -40.76 25.66 42.62
C VAL A 130 -41.33 24.86 43.78
N TRP A 131 -40.85 23.63 44.02
CA TRP A 131 -41.30 22.80 45.14
C TRP A 131 -40.97 23.44 46.49
N ILE A 132 -39.75 23.97 46.64
CA ILE A 132 -39.31 24.68 47.85
C ILE A 132 -40.13 25.97 48.03
N ALA A 133 -40.30 26.76 46.97
CA ALA A 133 -41.08 28.00 47.03
C ALA A 133 -42.55 27.74 47.41
N MET A 134 -43.18 26.73 46.82
CA MET A 134 -44.55 26.35 47.12
C MET A 134 -44.70 25.91 48.59
N ASN A 135 -43.85 25.01 49.09
CA ASN A 135 -43.93 24.55 50.48
C ASN A 135 -43.55 25.64 51.50
N SER A 136 -42.67 26.58 51.13
CA SER A 136 -42.30 27.72 51.98
C SER A 136 -43.40 28.79 52.04
N LEU A 137 -44.12 29.05 50.94
CA LEU A 137 -45.24 30.01 50.90
C LEU A 137 -46.52 29.44 51.53
N VAL A 138 -46.77 28.14 51.36
CA VAL A 138 -47.93 27.41 51.93
C VAL A 138 -47.79 27.19 53.46
N LEU A 139 -46.62 27.52 54.03
CA LEU A 139 -46.38 27.54 55.48
C LEU A 139 -47.41 28.39 56.26
N PHE A 140 -48.05 29.35 55.61
CA PHE A 140 -49.10 30.18 56.23
C PHE A 140 -50.41 29.45 56.51
N TRP A 141 -50.77 28.38 55.77
CA TRP A 141 -52.07 27.71 55.90
C TRP A 141 -51.97 26.26 56.40
N ARG A 142 -51.24 25.36 55.72
CA ARG A 142 -50.87 24.00 56.17
C ARG A 142 -49.80 23.40 55.22
N PRO A 143 -48.51 23.33 55.59
CA PRO A 143 -47.47 22.78 54.72
C PRO A 143 -47.62 21.25 54.54
N VAL A 144 -47.42 20.77 53.30
CA VAL A 144 -47.38 19.34 52.96
C VAL A 144 -46.01 18.74 53.29
N ASP A 145 -44.92 19.50 53.12
CA ASP A 145 -43.56 19.11 53.50
C ASP A 145 -42.88 20.28 54.27
N PRO A 146 -43.01 20.34 55.61
CA PRO A 146 -42.40 21.39 56.43
C PRO A 146 -40.87 21.34 56.36
N TYR A 147 -40.21 22.50 56.54
CA TYR A 147 -38.76 22.55 56.75
C TYR A 147 -38.39 21.58 57.90
N PRO A 148 -37.54 20.55 57.68
CA PRO A 148 -36.42 20.45 56.74
C PRO A 148 -36.62 19.59 55.46
N PHE A 149 -37.85 19.49 54.91
CA PHE A 149 -38.19 18.79 53.65
C PHE A 149 -37.83 17.29 53.60
N ILE A 150 -38.39 16.50 54.51
CA ILE A 150 -38.05 15.07 54.66
C ILE A 150 -38.47 14.24 53.44
N LEU A 151 -39.63 14.55 52.84
CA LEU A 151 -40.15 13.81 51.69
C LEU A 151 -39.32 14.06 50.45
N LEU A 152 -38.93 15.33 50.22
CA LEU A 152 -38.05 15.69 49.12
C LEU A 152 -36.69 14.99 49.24
N ASN A 153 -36.10 15.00 50.44
CA ASN A 153 -34.81 14.35 50.68
C ASN A 153 -34.87 12.82 50.46
N LEU A 154 -35.96 12.17 50.87
CA LEU A 154 -36.15 10.74 50.64
C LEU A 154 -36.27 10.43 49.14
N LEU A 155 -37.05 11.23 48.40
CA LEU A 155 -37.23 11.07 46.96
C LEU A 155 -35.92 11.23 46.20
N LEU A 156 -35.16 12.29 46.49
CA LEU A 156 -33.86 12.57 45.88
C LEU A 156 -32.86 11.43 46.14
N SER A 157 -32.84 10.92 47.37
CA SER A 157 -31.95 9.81 47.75
C SER A 157 -32.28 8.52 46.99
N CYS A 158 -33.57 8.22 46.82
CA CYS A 158 -34.01 7.05 46.06
C CYS A 158 -33.66 7.18 44.56
N ILE A 159 -33.89 8.35 43.97
CA ILE A 159 -33.54 8.63 42.57
C ILE A 159 -32.03 8.47 42.36
N ALA A 160 -31.21 9.09 43.22
CA ALA A 160 -29.76 9.02 43.13
C ALA A 160 -29.24 7.57 43.27
N ALA A 161 -29.80 6.79 44.20
CA ALA A 161 -29.42 5.39 44.43
C ALA A 161 -29.68 4.50 43.21
N ILE A 162 -30.79 4.72 42.48
CA ILE A 162 -31.11 3.98 41.25
C ILE A 162 -30.28 4.52 40.06
N GLN A 163 -29.99 5.81 40.03
CA GLN A 163 -29.28 6.46 38.95
C GLN A 163 -27.80 6.02 38.87
N ALA A 164 -27.09 5.90 40.00
CA ALA A 164 -25.66 5.59 39.99
C ALA A 164 -25.32 4.23 39.31
N PRO A 165 -26.02 3.11 39.61
CA PRO A 165 -25.81 1.84 38.90
C PRO A 165 -26.18 1.91 37.42
N ILE A 166 -27.24 2.63 37.04
CA ILE A 166 -27.64 2.78 35.63
C ILE A 166 -26.56 3.52 34.84
N ILE A 167 -26.03 4.61 35.40
CA ILE A 167 -24.90 5.35 34.82
C ILE A 167 -23.69 4.43 34.70
N MET A 168 -23.33 3.71 35.76
CA MET A 168 -22.18 2.79 35.77
C MET A 168 -22.34 1.66 34.73
N MET A 169 -23.54 1.12 34.55
CA MET A 169 -23.82 0.09 33.53
C MET A 169 -23.70 0.66 32.11
N SER A 170 -24.18 1.88 31.86
CA SER A 170 -24.05 2.55 30.55
C SER A 170 -22.58 2.90 30.26
N GLN A 171 -21.84 3.39 31.26
CA GLN A 171 -20.40 3.66 31.16
C GLN A 171 -19.59 2.39 30.87
N ASN A 172 -19.79 1.32 31.63
CA ASN A 172 -19.09 0.04 31.41
C ASN A 172 -19.34 -0.51 29.99
N ARG A 173 -20.58 -0.37 29.47
CA ARG A 173 -20.90 -0.75 28.10
C ARG A 173 -20.18 0.12 27.06
N GLN A 174 -20.11 1.43 27.30
CA GLN A 174 -19.39 2.35 26.40
C GLN A 174 -17.89 2.05 26.40
N GLU A 175 -17.29 1.82 27.57
CA GLU A 175 -15.86 1.45 27.71
C GLU A 175 -15.54 0.14 27.00
N VAL A 176 -16.40 -0.88 27.09
CA VAL A 176 -16.22 -2.14 26.35
C VAL A 176 -16.25 -1.91 24.85
N LYS A 177 -17.19 -1.10 24.33
CA LYS A 177 -17.23 -0.75 22.91
C LYS A 177 -15.97 -0.01 22.47
N ASP A 178 -15.54 0.98 23.25
CA ASP A 178 -14.37 1.79 22.96
C ASP A 178 -13.09 0.95 23.01
N ARG A 179 -12.99 -0.01 23.93
CA ARG A 179 -11.89 -0.97 24.00
C ARG A 179 -11.83 -1.86 22.77
N ILE A 180 -12.95 -2.42 22.32
CA ILE A 180 -12.96 -3.30 21.14
C ILE A 180 -12.64 -2.49 19.89
N ARG A 181 -13.19 -1.27 19.73
CA ARG A 181 -12.82 -0.35 18.64
C ARG A 181 -11.32 -0.08 18.64
N ALA A 182 -10.73 0.26 19.79
CA ALA A 182 -9.29 0.48 19.90
C ALA A 182 -8.46 -0.77 19.54
N GLN A 183 -8.93 -1.97 19.92
CA GLN A 183 -8.27 -3.22 19.52
C GLN A 183 -8.35 -3.46 18.02
N HIS A 184 -9.50 -3.19 17.41
CA HIS A 184 -9.68 -3.31 15.97
C HIS A 184 -8.80 -2.30 15.20
N ASP A 185 -8.82 -1.04 15.60
CA ASP A 185 -7.98 0.02 15.01
C ASP A 185 -6.49 -0.33 15.12
N TYR A 186 -6.08 -0.90 16.26
CA TYR A 186 -4.73 -1.41 16.45
C TYR A 186 -4.38 -2.54 15.47
N GLN A 187 -5.28 -3.50 15.26
CA GLN A 187 -5.07 -4.59 14.30
C GLN A 187 -4.97 -4.09 12.86
N VAL A 188 -5.82 -3.15 12.45
CA VAL A 188 -5.77 -2.52 11.13
C VAL A 188 -4.45 -1.79 10.93
N ASN A 189 -4.00 -1.03 11.94
CA ASN A 189 -2.73 -0.31 11.87
C ASN A 189 -1.53 -1.27 11.74
N LEU A 190 -1.50 -2.33 12.55
CA LEU A 190 -0.46 -3.35 12.46
C LEU A 190 -0.44 -4.02 11.08
N LYS A 191 -1.61 -4.33 10.52
CA LYS A 191 -1.74 -4.89 9.17
C LYS A 191 -1.20 -3.93 8.11
N ALA A 192 -1.57 -2.64 8.19
CA ALA A 192 -1.06 -1.61 7.28
C ALA A 192 0.46 -1.47 7.38
N GLU A 193 1.04 -1.52 8.60
CA GLU A 193 2.50 -1.49 8.78
C GLU A 193 3.19 -2.68 8.10
N LEU A 194 2.63 -3.89 8.22
CA LEU A 194 3.15 -5.09 7.55
C LEU A 194 3.04 -5.00 6.03
N GLU A 195 1.91 -4.49 5.51
CA GLU A 195 1.72 -4.29 4.08
C GLU A 195 2.73 -3.28 3.51
N ILE A 196 2.98 -2.18 4.22
CA ILE A 196 4.00 -1.19 3.83
C ILE A 196 5.40 -1.83 3.79
N LYS A 197 5.76 -2.63 4.81
CA LYS A 197 7.04 -3.35 4.83
C LYS A 197 7.19 -4.30 3.65
N LEU A 198 6.13 -5.05 3.33
CA LEU A 198 6.12 -5.98 2.20
C LEU A 198 6.27 -5.24 0.85
N ILE A 199 5.57 -4.11 0.69
CA ILE A 199 5.70 -3.28 -0.52
C ILE A 199 7.14 -2.76 -0.64
N HIS A 200 7.75 -2.32 0.46
CA HIS A 200 9.14 -1.84 0.47
C HIS A 200 10.11 -2.93 0.00
N GLU A 201 9.99 -4.15 0.54
CA GLU A 201 10.82 -5.29 0.14
C GLU A 201 10.66 -5.64 -1.36
N LYS A 202 9.42 -5.63 -1.88
CA LYS A 202 9.17 -5.84 -3.31
C LYS A 202 9.76 -4.71 -4.17
N LEU A 203 9.65 -3.47 -3.71
CA LEU A 203 10.19 -2.31 -4.41
C LEU A 203 11.72 -2.38 -4.49
N ASP A 204 12.39 -2.73 -3.39
CA ASP A 204 13.84 -2.95 -3.36
C ASP A 204 14.26 -4.07 -4.31
N HIS A 205 13.51 -5.18 -4.33
CA HIS A 205 13.77 -6.28 -5.25
C HIS A 205 13.66 -5.84 -6.72
N LEU A 206 12.61 -5.09 -7.07
CA LEU A 206 12.42 -4.55 -8.42
C LEU A 206 13.53 -3.56 -8.80
N LEU A 207 13.90 -2.65 -7.88
CA LEU A 207 14.99 -1.71 -8.10
C LEU A 207 16.31 -2.44 -8.35
N SER A 208 16.65 -3.45 -7.55
CA SER A 208 17.86 -4.25 -7.75
C SER A 208 17.93 -4.87 -9.15
N LYS A 209 16.82 -5.46 -9.62
CA LYS A 209 16.72 -6.03 -10.98
C LYS A 209 16.88 -4.96 -12.07
N GLN A 210 16.30 -3.78 -11.87
CA GLN A 210 16.44 -2.65 -12.80
C GLN A 210 17.88 -2.12 -12.85
N TRP A 211 18.57 -2.06 -11.71
CA TRP A 211 19.98 -1.68 -11.64
C TRP A 211 20.88 -2.67 -12.37
N GLU A 212 20.66 -3.97 -12.22
CA GLU A 212 21.42 -5.00 -12.94
C GLU A 212 21.27 -4.84 -14.46
N ARG A 213 20.05 -4.58 -14.94
CA ARG A 213 19.79 -4.30 -16.37
C ARG A 213 20.45 -3.02 -16.86
N LEU A 214 20.44 -1.95 -16.06
CA LEU A 214 21.12 -0.70 -16.41
C LEU A 214 22.63 -0.90 -16.57
N ILE A 215 23.25 -1.69 -15.68
CA ILE A 215 24.67 -2.04 -15.78
C ILE A 215 24.94 -2.83 -17.07
N GLN A 216 24.11 -3.83 -17.40
CA GLN A 216 24.26 -4.59 -18.66
C GLN A 216 24.17 -3.69 -19.91
N ILE A 217 23.23 -2.74 -19.93
CA ILE A 217 23.12 -1.78 -21.04
C ILE A 217 24.35 -0.88 -21.09
N GLN A 218 24.87 -0.43 -19.94
CA GLN A 218 26.06 0.41 -19.87
C GLN A 218 27.32 -0.32 -20.34
N GLU A 219 27.49 -1.60 -20.00
CA GLU A 219 28.58 -2.44 -20.49
C GLU A 219 28.54 -2.55 -22.02
N LEU A 220 27.36 -2.80 -22.61
CA LEU A 220 27.16 -2.82 -24.05
C LEU A 220 27.53 -1.47 -24.71
N GLN A 221 27.18 -0.34 -24.08
CA GLN A 221 27.55 0.98 -24.58
C GLN A 221 29.07 1.23 -24.52
N ILE A 222 29.74 0.80 -23.45
CA ILE A 222 31.20 0.90 -23.32
C ILE A 222 31.89 0.04 -24.40
N GLU A 223 31.38 -1.17 -24.65
CA GLU A 223 31.87 -2.05 -25.72
C GLU A 223 31.77 -1.35 -27.08
N GLN A 224 30.62 -0.74 -27.40
CA GLN A 224 30.43 0.04 -28.63
C GLN A 224 31.39 1.24 -28.73
N LEU A 225 31.58 2.01 -27.66
CA LEU A 225 32.52 3.14 -27.65
C LEU A 225 33.96 2.68 -27.87
N SER A 226 34.35 1.53 -27.28
CA SER A 226 35.66 0.94 -27.47
C SER A 226 35.89 0.56 -28.93
N GLU A 227 34.91 -0.05 -29.59
CA GLU A 227 34.96 -0.40 -31.02
C GLU A 227 35.08 0.85 -31.91
N ILE A 228 34.34 1.92 -31.62
CA ILE A 228 34.41 3.19 -32.36
C ILE A 228 35.80 3.82 -32.20
N ASN A 229 36.35 3.81 -30.99
CA ASN A 229 37.68 4.36 -30.72
C ASN A 229 38.79 3.57 -31.45
N GLU A 230 38.67 2.24 -31.50
CA GLU A 230 39.56 1.37 -32.28
C GLU A 230 39.45 1.63 -33.80
N ILE A 231 38.25 1.95 -34.31
CA ILE A 231 38.09 2.41 -35.70
C ILE A 231 38.81 3.74 -35.93
N LYS A 232 38.68 4.70 -35.00
CA LYS A 232 39.21 6.06 -35.13
C LYS A 232 40.74 6.14 -35.00
N LYS A 233 41.36 5.24 -34.23
CA LYS A 233 42.83 5.13 -34.07
C LYS A 233 43.57 4.58 -35.29
N ARG A 234 42.88 4.01 -36.28
CA ARG A 234 43.53 3.48 -37.48
C ARG A 234 43.93 4.64 -38.41
N PRO A 235 45.24 4.81 -38.74
CA PRO A 235 45.66 5.87 -39.66
C PRO A 235 44.97 5.66 -41.01
N ARG A 236 44.39 6.74 -41.57
CA ARG A 236 43.92 6.79 -42.96
C ARG A 236 45.13 6.58 -43.87
N HIS A 237 45.49 5.33 -44.16
CA HIS A 237 46.45 5.04 -45.20
C HIS A 237 45.76 5.07 -46.56
N SER A 238 46.35 5.91 -47.42
CA SER A 238 46.25 6.01 -48.89
C SER A 238 44.92 6.45 -49.50
N ALA A 239 44.84 7.74 -49.84
CA ALA A 239 44.79 8.13 -51.24
C ALA A 239 46.20 8.57 -51.67
#